data_AF-A0A522W8S1-F1
#
_entry.id   AF-A0A522W8S1-F1
#
_cell.length_a   1.000
_cell.length_b   1.000
_cell.length_c   1.000
_cell.angle_alpha   90.00
_cell.angle_beta   90.00
_cell.angle_gamma   90.00
#
_symmetry.space_group_name_H-M   'P 1'
#
loop_
_entity.id
_entity.type
_entity.pdbx_description
1 polymer ?
#
loop_
_entity_poly.entity_id
_entity_poly.type
_entity_poly.pdbx_seq_one_letter_code
_entity_poly.pdbx_strand_id
1 'polypeptide(L)' 'MPDRWKAPLPKLGDQRKRTVGLLGGSFNPAHEGHLHLSLMARKALRLDEIWWLVSPQNPMKPVEGMASFE' A
#
# COMPACT_ATOMS: atom_id res chain seq x y z
N MET A 1 -22.63 11.09 5.22
CA MET A 1 -21.36 10.90 5.97
C MET A 1 -20.66 12.24 6.05
N PRO A 2 -20.43 12.84 7.23
CA PRO A 2 -19.99 14.24 7.27
C PRO A 2 -18.48 14.37 7.03
N ASP A 3 -18.13 15.14 5.99
CA ASP A 3 -17.08 16.18 5.84
C ASP A 3 -15.70 16.05 6.50
N ARG A 4 -15.26 14.85 6.93
CA ARG A 4 -13.95 14.62 7.57
C ARG A 4 -12.74 14.91 6.66
N TRP A 5 -12.94 15.01 5.34
CA TRP A 5 -11.86 15.25 4.37
C TRP A 5 -11.53 16.73 4.13
N LYS A 6 -12.42 17.67 4.55
CA LYS A 6 -12.18 19.12 4.41
C LYS A 6 -11.43 19.74 5.58
N ALA A 7 -11.30 19.00 6.69
CA ALA A 7 -10.51 19.48 7.82
C ALA A 7 -9.03 19.56 7.43
N PRO A 8 -8.31 20.64 7.80
CA PRO A 8 -6.89 20.75 7.52
C PRO A 8 -6.15 19.56 8.14
N LEU A 9 -5.25 18.95 7.38
CA LEU A 9 -4.41 17.88 7.90
C LEU A 9 -3.61 18.42 9.10
N PRO A 10 -3.53 17.67 10.21
CA PRO A 10 -2.73 18.10 11.35
C PRO A 10 -1.27 18.30 10.91
N LYS A 11 -0.64 19.38 11.38
CA LYS A 11 0.75 19.74 11.03
C LYS A 11 1.76 18.64 11.37
N LEU A 12 1.42 17.74 12.30
CA LEU A 12 2.27 16.65 12.75
C LEU A 12 1.44 15.36 12.91
N GLY A 13 0.96 14.82 11.79
CA GLY A 13 0.28 13.52 11.74
C GLY A 13 -0.88 13.37 12.75
N ASP A 14 -1.35 12.15 12.95
CA ASP A 14 -2.44 11.87 13.92
C ASP A 14 -1.92 11.49 15.33
N GLN A 15 -0.65 11.82 15.62
CA GLN A 15 0.03 11.57 16.90
C GLN A 15 0.13 10.09 17.32
N ARG A 16 -0.30 9.13 16.48
CA ARG A 16 -0.17 7.71 16.79
C ARG A 16 1.27 7.26 16.58
N LYS A 17 1.86 6.60 17.59
CA LYS A 17 3.09 5.82 17.40
C LYS A 17 2.73 4.50 16.72
N ARG A 18 3.08 4.37 15.43
CA ARG A 18 2.84 3.16 14.63
C ARG A 18 4.12 2.71 13.96
N THR A 19 4.34 1.40 13.97
CA THR A 19 5.42 0.72 13.25
C THR A 19 4.85 0.24 11.92
N VAL A 20 5.28 0.89 10.83
CA VAL A 20 4.74 0.67 9.49
C VAL A 20 5.79 0.00 8.61
N GLY A 21 5.43 -1.14 8.01
CA GLY A 21 6.22 -1.75 6.94
C GLY A 21 5.84 -1.17 5.58
N LEU A 22 6.83 -0.93 4.72
CA LEU A 22 6.61 -0.46 3.36
C LEU A 22 6.88 -1.60 2.38
N LEU A 23 5.86 -2.01 1.62
CA LEU A 23 5.98 -3.08 0.62
C LEU A 23 5.81 -2.47 -0.78
N GLY A 24 6.92 -2.30 -1.50
CA GLY A 24 6.92 -1.80 -2.87
C GLY A 24 6.68 -2.91 -3.90
N GLY A 25 5.98 -2.59 -4.99
CA GLY A 25 5.75 -3.51 -6.11
C GLY A 25 4.75 -2.94 -7.12
N SER A 26 4.67 -3.54 -8.32
CA SER A 26 3.67 -3.12 -9.31
C SER A 26 2.27 -3.64 -9.02
N PHE A 27 2.17 -4.79 -8.32
CA PHE A 27 0.91 -5.42 -7.94
C PHE A 27 -0.13 -5.47 -9.09
N ASN A 28 0.32 -5.81 -10.30
CA ASN A 28 -0.53 -5.90 -11.49
C ASN A 28 -0.53 -7.34 -12.05
N PRO A 29 -1.46 -8.22 -11.59
CA PRO A 29 -2.45 -8.00 -10.54
C PRO A 29 -1.93 -8.32 -9.13
N ALA A 30 -2.53 -7.68 -8.13
CA ALA A 30 -2.43 -8.13 -6.75
C ALA A 30 -3.05 -9.54 -6.64
N HIS A 31 -2.48 -10.38 -5.78
CA HIS A 31 -2.91 -11.77 -5.62
C HIS A 31 -2.56 -12.28 -4.22
N GLU A 32 -3.03 -13.48 -3.89
CA GLU A 32 -2.91 -14.08 -2.55
C GLU A 32 -1.48 -14.16 -2.02
N GLY A 33 -0.49 -14.42 -2.88
CA GLY A 33 0.93 -14.36 -2.49
C GLY A 33 1.36 -13.00 -1.88
N HIS A 34 0.90 -11.86 -2.42
CA HIS A 34 1.21 -10.54 -1.87
C HIS A 34 0.54 -10.33 -0.49
N LEU A 35 -0.70 -10.80 -0.34
CA LEU A 35 -1.41 -10.77 0.93
C LEU A 35 -0.73 -11.66 1.97
N HIS A 36 -0.39 -12.90 1.60
CA HIS A 36 0.28 -13.86 2.47
C HIS A 36 1.62 -13.32 2.98
N LEU A 37 2.44 -12.77 2.07
CA LEU A 37 3.70 -12.12 2.43
C LEU A 37 3.47 -10.97 3.43
N SER A 38 2.46 -10.14 3.19
CA SER A 38 2.13 -9.02 4.06
C SER A 38 1.71 -9.49 5.46
N LEU A 39 0.84 -10.50 5.56
CA LEU A 39 0.39 -11.04 6.84
C LEU A 39 1.53 -11.68 7.63
N MET A 40 2.41 -12.42 6.94
CA MET A 40 3.60 -13.01 7.52
C MET A 40 4.57 -11.95 8.02
N ALA A 41 4.89 -10.94 7.21
CA ALA A 41 5.77 -9.84 7.58
C ALA A 41 5.22 -9.04 8.77
N ARG A 42 3.91 -8.75 8.77
CA ARG A 42 3.25 -8.03 9.88
C ARG A 42 3.42 -8.79 11.19
N LYS A 43 3.20 -10.10 11.18
CA LYS A 43 3.34 -10.96 12.37
C LYS A 43 4.80 -11.09 12.82
N ALA A 44 5.71 -11.40 11.89
CA ALA A 44 7.11 -11.67 12.19
C ALA A 44 7.85 -10.42 12.72
N LEU A 45 7.51 -9.24 12.18
CA LEU A 45 8.16 -7.97 12.53
C LEU A 45 7.36 -7.14 13.56
N ARG A 46 6.22 -7.67 14.05
CA ARG A 46 5.33 -7.00 15.00
C ARG A 46 4.91 -5.60 14.54
N LEU A 47 4.58 -5.47 13.26
CA LEU A 47 4.15 -4.21 12.66
C LEU A 47 2.68 -3.93 12.99
N ASP A 48 2.34 -2.66 13.17
CA ASP A 48 0.95 -2.23 13.27
C ASP A 48 0.27 -2.29 11.90
N GLU A 49 0.98 -1.86 10.86
CA GLU A 49 0.45 -1.67 9.52
C GLU A 49 1.50 -2.07 8.47
N ILE A 50 1.02 -2.50 7.30
CA ILE A 50 1.84 -2.59 6.08
C ILE A 50 1.17 -1.72 5.04
N TRP A 51 1.94 -0.82 4.44
CA TRP A 51 1.50 0.02 3.35
C TRP A 51 2.07 -0.53 2.05
N TRP A 52 1.18 -0.81 1.10
CA TRP A 52 1.57 -1.21 -0.25
C TRP A 52 1.87 0.04 -1.05
N LEU A 53 3.15 0.20 -1.41
CA LEU A 53 3.62 1.28 -2.25
C LEU A 53 3.54 0.81 -3.71
N VAL A 54 2.37 0.96 -4.30
CA VAL A 54 2.10 0.56 -5.69
C VAL A 54 2.90 1.45 -6.63
N SER A 55 3.81 0.86 -7.40
CA SER A 55 4.53 1.56 -8.46
C SER A 55 3.82 1.37 -9.80
N PRO A 56 3.71 2.40 -10.66
CA PRO A 56 3.33 2.17 -12.05
C PRO A 56 4.29 1.16 -12.69
N GLN A 57 3.78 0.31 -13.58
CA GLN A 57 4.57 -0.69 -14.30
C GLN A 57 5.76 0.02 -14.99
N ASN A 58 6.94 -0.63 -15.01
CA ASN A 58 8.12 -0.12 -15.72
C ASN A 58 7.76 0.30 -17.16
N PRO A 59 7.99 1.55 -17.58
CA PRO A 59 7.70 2.04 -18.94
C PRO A 59 8.37 1.26 -20.07
N MET A 60 9.39 0.44 -19.77
CA MET A 60 10.11 -0.37 -20.75
C MET A 60 9.49 -1.75 -21.03
N LYS A 61 8.35 -2.11 -20.43
CA LYS A 61 7.64 -3.38 -20.74
C LYS A 61 6.45 -3.13 -21.69
N PRO A 62 6.24 -4.00 -22.71
CA PRO A 62 5.09 -3.89 -23.62
C PRO A 62 3.76 -3.90 -22.86
N VAL A 63 2.78 -3.16 -23.37
CA VAL A 63 1.43 -2.98 -22.80
C VAL A 63 0.56 -4.25 -22.97
N GLU A 64 1.02 -5.21 -23.76
CA GLU A 64 0.27 -6.43 -24.09
C GLU A 64 0.02 -7.29 -22.85
N GLY A 65 -1.25 -7.39 -22.44
CA GLY A 65 -1.71 -8.23 -21.34
C GLY A 65 -1.92 -7.53 -19.98
N MET A 66 -1.86 -6.20 -19.89
CA MET A 66 -2.17 -5.50 -18.63
C MET A 66 -3.66 -5.31 -18.38
N ALA A 67 -4.09 -5.52 -17.13
CA ALA A 67 -5.42 -5.16 -16.66
C ALA A 67 -5.56 -3.63 -16.54
N SER A 68 -6.73 -3.12 -16.93
CA SER A 68 -7.06 -1.70 -16.82
C SER A 68 -7.05 -1.24 -15.37
N PHE A 69 -6.51 -0.04 -15.13
CA PHE A 69 -6.69 0.67 -13.86
C PHE A 69 -8.05 1.37 -13.91
N GLU A 70 -9.09 0.71 -13.42
CA GLU A 70 -10.37 1.33 -13.03
C GLU A 70 -10.44 1.48 -11.50
#